data_AF-A0A2P5LHL0-F1
#
_entry.id   AF-A0A2P5LHL0-F1
#
_cell.length_a   1.000
_cell.length_b   1.000
_cell.length_c   1.000
_cell.angle_alpha   90.00
_cell.angle_beta   90.00
_cell.angle_gamma   90.00
#
_symmetry.space_group_name_H-M   'P 1'
#
loop_
_entity.id
_entity.type
_entity.pdbx_description
1 polymer ?
#
loop_
_entity_poly.entity_id
_entity_poly.type
_entity_poly.pdbx_seq_one_letter_code
_entity_poly.pdbx_strand_id
1 'polypeptide(L)'
;MGVRSALRVVVGRQRAKSCWDVGVCLLVSVLTGVYLWWPSRGRLWQALTIKRHAGAERRVFDLHKCFGIYAAMVLTVLAFSGFYLIYSDQVRLVVNLFSPVKMDPWADLEGAKSNPLPGAVAVSIDNAVAAAQAAFPAAELKQMLTPADATGVYTLHLRQPGEANHYWPSTTVYVDQYSGQVIATRDPMRFSNGETFLNLQYPLHTGEALGLAGRIIICATGWVPLVLYVTGLLRWRQKAAGQRRHKSGKNG
;
A
#
# COMPACT_ATOMS: atom_id res chain seq x y z
N MET A 1 20.18 -7.79 30.42
CA MET A 1 18.77 -7.67 29.98
C MET A 1 18.62 -7.41 28.46
N GLY A 2 19.60 -7.75 27.60
CA GLY A 2 19.63 -7.32 26.19
C GLY A 2 19.35 -8.39 25.11
N VAL A 3 19.53 -9.69 25.41
CA VAL A 3 19.41 -10.75 24.39
C VAL A 3 17.95 -11.10 24.08
N ARG A 4 17.06 -11.04 25.07
CA ARG A 4 15.63 -11.37 24.91
C ARG A 4 14.84 -10.32 24.12
N SER A 5 15.27 -9.06 24.16
CA SER A 5 14.66 -7.96 23.37
C SER A 5 15.11 -8.00 21.91
N ALA A 6 16.41 -8.26 21.66
CA ALA A 6 16.93 -8.45 20.30
C ALA A 6 16.31 -9.67 19.60
N LEU A 7 16.12 -10.79 20.32
CA LEU A 7 15.43 -11.96 19.78
C LEU A 7 13.96 -11.67 19.45
N ARG A 8 13.25 -10.85 20.25
CA ARG A 8 11.86 -10.46 19.96
C ARG A 8 11.74 -9.58 18.71
N VAL A 9 12.70 -8.69 18.48
CA VAL A 9 12.74 -7.84 17.27
C VAL A 9 13.08 -8.68 16.03
N VAL A 10 14.03 -9.60 16.13
CA VAL A 10 14.41 -10.50 15.02
C VAL A 10 13.32 -11.52 14.71
N VAL A 11 12.71 -12.14 15.73
CA VAL A 11 11.59 -13.07 15.58
C VAL A 11 10.30 -12.34 15.15
N GLY A 12 10.10 -11.09 15.57
CA GLY A 12 9.02 -10.22 15.06
C GLY A 12 9.21 -9.88 13.58
N ARG A 13 10.44 -9.53 13.17
CA ARG A 13 10.82 -9.39 11.75
C ARG A 13 10.71 -10.70 10.98
N GLN A 14 10.98 -11.86 11.62
CA GLN A 14 10.88 -13.19 11.01
C GLN A 14 9.44 -13.69 10.84
N ARG A 15 8.54 -13.36 11.78
CA ARG A 15 7.10 -13.71 11.68
C ARG A 15 6.34 -12.80 10.73
N ALA A 16 6.78 -11.55 10.56
CA ALA A 16 6.36 -10.74 9.43
C ALA A 16 6.67 -11.50 8.12
N LYS A 17 7.80 -12.24 8.04
CA LYS A 17 8.26 -12.96 6.84
C LYS A 17 7.31 -13.94 6.17
N SER A 18 6.43 -14.56 6.95
CA SER A 18 5.52 -15.57 6.41
C SER A 18 4.17 -15.01 5.96
N CYS A 19 3.83 -13.75 6.25
CA CYS A 19 2.58 -13.13 5.79
C CYS A 19 2.69 -12.50 4.40
N TRP A 20 3.88 -12.56 3.80
CA TRP A 20 4.25 -11.80 2.62
C TRP A 20 3.85 -12.40 1.29
N ASP A 21 3.70 -13.73 1.27
CA ASP A 21 3.44 -14.46 0.03
C ASP A 21 2.11 -14.02 -0.59
N VAL A 22 1.15 -13.51 0.20
CA VAL A 22 -0.21 -13.23 -0.30
C VAL A 22 -0.22 -12.09 -1.32
N GLY A 23 0.48 -10.98 -1.07
CA GLY A 23 0.48 -9.82 -1.98
C GLY A 23 1.20 -10.12 -3.30
N VAL A 24 2.36 -10.78 -3.22
CA VAL A 24 3.13 -11.20 -4.39
C VAL A 24 2.38 -12.29 -5.16
N CYS A 25 1.84 -13.31 -4.47
CA CYS A 25 1.01 -14.34 -5.10
C CYS A 25 -0.22 -13.73 -5.77
N LEU A 26 -0.87 -12.73 -5.14
CA LEU A 26 -2.00 -12.03 -5.74
C LEU A 26 -1.57 -11.28 -7.00
N LEU A 27 -0.47 -10.54 -6.96
CA LEU A 27 0.06 -9.83 -8.12
C LEU A 27 0.38 -10.79 -9.28
N VAL A 28 1.09 -11.89 -9.00
CA VAL A 28 1.38 -12.94 -9.98
C VAL A 28 0.10 -13.59 -10.50
N SER A 29 -0.86 -13.87 -9.62
CA SER A 29 -2.16 -14.46 -9.97
C SER A 29 -2.97 -13.55 -10.89
N VAL A 30 -2.99 -12.23 -10.63
CA VAL A 30 -3.68 -11.26 -11.48
C VAL A 30 -3.01 -11.17 -12.85
N LEU A 31 -1.67 -11.04 -12.89
CA LEU A 31 -0.93 -10.97 -14.16
C LEU A 31 -1.09 -12.24 -15.01
N THR A 32 -0.98 -13.41 -14.38
CA THR A 32 -1.24 -14.69 -15.06
C THR A 32 -2.69 -14.84 -15.47
N GLY A 33 -3.64 -14.37 -14.65
CA GLY A 33 -5.07 -14.33 -14.97
C GLY A 33 -5.37 -13.48 -16.20
N VAL A 34 -4.80 -12.28 -16.30
CA VAL A 34 -4.94 -11.40 -17.47
C VAL A 34 -4.33 -12.04 -18.72
N TYR A 35 -3.14 -12.64 -18.59
CA TYR A 35 -2.50 -13.37 -19.68
C TYR A 35 -3.36 -14.54 -20.19
N LEU A 36 -3.90 -15.36 -19.28
CA LEU A 36 -4.77 -16.50 -19.62
C LEU A 36 -6.17 -16.07 -20.12
N TRP A 37 -6.65 -14.90 -19.69
CA TRP A 37 -7.94 -14.37 -20.11
C TRP A 37 -7.93 -13.87 -21.56
N TRP A 38 -6.76 -13.49 -22.09
CA TRP A 38 -6.64 -12.81 -23.37
C TRP A 38 -7.38 -13.57 -24.49
N PRO A 39 -8.46 -12.99 -25.06
CA PRO A 39 -9.32 -13.72 -25.97
C PRO A 39 -8.67 -13.92 -27.34
N SER A 40 -8.99 -15.03 -28.00
CA SER A 40 -8.68 -15.20 -29.42
C SER A 40 -9.43 -14.17 -30.28
N ARG A 41 -8.84 -13.83 -31.43
CA ARG A 41 -9.37 -12.81 -32.36
C ARG A 41 -10.88 -12.99 -32.59
N GLY A 42 -11.64 -11.91 -32.39
CA GLY A 42 -13.09 -11.88 -32.60
C GLY A 42 -13.96 -12.35 -31.43
N ARG A 43 -13.39 -12.80 -30.30
CA ARG A 43 -14.17 -13.33 -29.15
C ARG A 43 -14.22 -12.40 -27.92
N LEU A 44 -13.81 -11.13 -28.05
CA LEU A 44 -13.73 -10.18 -26.93
C LEU A 44 -15.07 -10.01 -26.20
N TRP A 45 -16.17 -9.83 -26.92
CA TRP A 45 -17.51 -9.68 -26.33
C TRP A 45 -17.96 -10.92 -25.56
N GLN A 46 -17.60 -12.12 -26.03
CA GLN A 46 -17.88 -13.37 -25.32
C GLN A 46 -16.99 -13.51 -24.07
N ALA A 47 -15.78 -12.94 -24.09
CA ALA A 47 -14.86 -12.94 -22.94
C ALA A 47 -15.28 -11.96 -21.84
N LEU A 48 -16.01 -10.89 -22.19
CA LEU A 48 -16.50 -9.88 -21.25
C LEU A 48 -17.90 -10.14 -20.69
N THR A 49 -18.68 -11.03 -21.29
CA THR A 49 -20.07 -11.28 -20.88
C THR A 49 -20.25 -12.61 -20.13
N ILE A 50 -21.30 -12.66 -19.30
CA ILE A 50 -21.76 -13.86 -18.61
C ILE A 50 -22.95 -14.45 -19.39
N LYS A 51 -22.86 -15.71 -19.81
CA LYS A 51 -23.97 -16.37 -20.51
C LYS A 51 -25.05 -16.82 -19.51
N ARG A 52 -26.25 -16.23 -19.62
CA ARG A 52 -27.37 -16.47 -18.67
C ARG A 52 -27.90 -17.92 -18.69
N HIS A 53 -28.11 -18.48 -19.89
CA HIS A 53 -28.58 -19.86 -20.10
C HIS A 53 -27.41 -20.80 -20.41
N ALA A 54 -26.59 -21.07 -19.40
CA ALA A 54 -25.45 -21.96 -19.51
C ALA A 54 -25.46 -23.00 -18.40
N GLY A 55 -24.89 -24.17 -18.67
CA GLY A 55 -24.66 -25.20 -17.64
C GLY A 55 -23.79 -24.66 -16.50
N ALA A 56 -23.90 -25.29 -15.31
CA ALA A 56 -23.25 -24.82 -14.09
C ALA A 56 -21.74 -24.58 -14.25
N GLU A 57 -21.06 -25.46 -14.99
CA GLU A 57 -19.63 -25.31 -15.30
C GLU A 57 -19.29 -24.02 -16.04
N ARG A 58 -20.08 -23.71 -17.08
CA ARG A 58 -19.87 -22.52 -17.90
C ARG A 58 -20.21 -21.25 -17.14
N ARG A 59 -21.25 -21.28 -16.30
CA ARG A 59 -21.62 -20.14 -15.45
C ARG A 59 -20.53 -19.80 -14.45
N VAL A 60 -19.97 -20.81 -13.76
CA VAL A 60 -18.85 -20.62 -12.82
C VAL A 60 -17.62 -20.05 -13.53
N PHE A 61 -17.28 -20.59 -14.70
CA PHE A 61 -16.19 -20.06 -15.52
C PHE A 61 -16.43 -18.61 -15.96
N ASP A 62 -17.64 -18.30 -16.40
CA ASP A 62 -18.00 -16.95 -16.85
C ASP A 62 -17.97 -15.93 -15.70
N LEU A 63 -18.41 -16.31 -14.50
CA LEU A 63 -18.29 -15.48 -13.31
C LEU A 63 -16.82 -15.23 -12.97
N HIS A 64 -16.00 -16.27 -12.92
CA HIS A 64 -14.58 -16.14 -12.59
C HIS A 64 -13.86 -15.19 -13.56
N LYS A 65 -14.03 -15.40 -14.87
CA LYS A 65 -13.35 -14.59 -15.89
C LYS A 65 -13.82 -13.13 -15.88
N CYS A 66 -15.12 -12.87 -15.72
CA CYS A 66 -15.68 -11.52 -15.76
C CYS A 66 -15.32 -10.72 -14.51
N PHE A 67 -15.51 -11.28 -13.32
CA PHE A 67 -15.07 -10.61 -12.08
C PHE A 67 -13.57 -10.38 -12.07
N GLY A 68 -12.79 -11.37 -12.55
CA GLY A 68 -11.34 -11.27 -12.64
C GLY A 68 -10.89 -10.10 -13.51
N ILE A 69 -11.38 -10.02 -14.75
CA ILE A 69 -10.94 -8.97 -15.67
C ILE A 69 -11.44 -7.58 -15.28
N TYR A 70 -12.69 -7.45 -14.80
CA TYR A 70 -13.23 -6.15 -14.39
C TYR A 70 -12.52 -5.59 -13.15
N ALA A 71 -12.09 -6.46 -12.23
CA ALA A 71 -11.35 -6.04 -11.05
C ALA A 71 -9.83 -6.03 -11.24
N ALA A 72 -9.30 -6.55 -12.35
CA ALA A 72 -7.86 -6.77 -12.54
C ALA A 72 -7.03 -5.50 -12.31
N MET A 73 -7.48 -4.37 -12.84
CA MET A 73 -6.79 -3.08 -12.67
C MET A 73 -6.73 -2.67 -11.19
N VAL A 74 -7.88 -2.71 -10.50
CA VAL A 74 -7.96 -2.31 -9.08
C VAL A 74 -7.19 -3.29 -8.20
N LEU A 75 -7.32 -4.60 -8.43
CA LEU A 75 -6.57 -5.62 -7.72
C LEU A 75 -5.06 -5.51 -7.94
N THR A 76 -4.61 -5.10 -9.13
CA THR A 76 -3.19 -4.84 -9.41
C THR A 76 -2.67 -3.67 -8.58
N VAL A 77 -3.41 -2.55 -8.57
CA VAL A 77 -3.07 -1.38 -7.74
C VAL A 77 -3.04 -1.75 -6.26
N LEU A 78 -4.03 -2.48 -5.77
CA LEU A 78 -4.08 -2.93 -4.37
C LEU A 78 -2.94 -3.90 -4.01
N ALA A 79 -2.66 -4.86 -4.88
CA ALA A 79 -1.58 -5.83 -4.66
C ALA A 79 -0.21 -5.17 -4.65
N PHE A 80 0.06 -4.28 -5.61
CA PHE A 80 1.33 -3.56 -5.67
C PHE A 80 1.49 -2.55 -4.52
N SER A 81 0.48 -1.74 -4.24
CA SER A 81 0.53 -0.78 -3.13
C SER A 81 0.68 -1.49 -1.78
N GLY A 82 -0.05 -2.60 -1.55
CA GLY A 82 0.10 -3.41 -0.34
C GLY A 82 1.49 -4.05 -0.22
N PHE A 83 2.05 -4.54 -1.33
CA PHE A 83 3.44 -5.00 -1.39
C PHE A 83 4.41 -3.89 -1.01
N TYR A 84 4.25 -2.69 -1.58
CA TYR A 84 5.10 -1.54 -1.26
C TYR A 84 5.04 -1.13 0.21
N LEU A 85 3.85 -1.13 0.84
CA LEU A 85 3.69 -0.74 2.24
C LEU A 85 4.47 -1.66 3.21
N ILE A 86 4.82 -2.86 2.78
CA ILE A 86 5.63 -3.83 3.55
C ILE A 86 7.10 -3.79 3.12
N TYR A 87 7.36 -3.59 1.83
CA TYR A 87 8.67 -3.69 1.19
C TYR A 87 9.16 -2.35 0.62
N SER A 88 8.94 -1.28 1.38
CA SER A 88 9.25 0.08 0.95
C SER A 88 10.69 0.22 0.48
N ASP A 89 11.65 -0.34 1.23
CA ASP A 89 13.08 -0.27 0.92
C ASP A 89 13.42 -0.91 -0.44
N GLN A 90 12.88 -2.09 -0.71
CA GLN A 90 13.15 -2.83 -1.95
C GLN A 90 12.55 -2.09 -3.15
N VAL A 91 11.31 -1.60 -3.02
CA VAL A 91 10.66 -0.84 -4.09
C VAL A 91 11.35 0.51 -4.30
N ARG A 92 11.76 1.19 -3.23
CA ARG A 92 12.52 2.45 -3.29
C ARG A 92 13.81 2.28 -4.09
N LEU A 93 14.56 1.21 -3.86
CA LEU A 93 15.77 0.91 -4.62
C LEU A 93 15.49 0.87 -6.13
N VAL A 94 14.43 0.16 -6.52
CA VAL A 94 14.04 0.03 -7.94
C VAL A 94 13.55 1.35 -8.50
N VAL A 95 12.69 2.08 -7.79
CA VAL A 95 12.17 3.39 -8.22
C VAL A 95 13.31 4.41 -8.36
N ASN A 96 14.30 4.36 -7.47
CA ASN A 96 15.46 5.23 -7.49
C ASN A 96 16.34 5.04 -8.74
N LEU A 97 16.23 3.90 -9.45
CA LEU A 97 16.89 3.70 -10.76
C LEU A 97 16.30 4.59 -11.86
N PHE A 98 15.04 5.01 -11.71
CA PHE A 98 14.30 5.78 -12.73
C PHE A 98 14.05 7.23 -12.31
N SER A 99 13.91 7.51 -11.02
CA SER A 99 13.69 8.85 -10.49
C SER A 99 14.26 8.97 -9.06
N PRO A 100 15.04 10.01 -8.73
CA PRO A 100 15.70 10.10 -7.43
C PRO A 100 14.73 10.06 -6.25
N VAL A 101 14.93 9.15 -5.31
CA VAL A 101 14.15 9.06 -4.06
C VAL A 101 15.06 9.45 -2.91
N LYS A 102 14.94 10.68 -2.42
CA LYS A 102 15.83 11.23 -1.39
C LYS A 102 15.33 10.91 0.01
N MET A 103 14.02 10.88 0.20
CA MET A 103 13.41 10.67 1.52
C MET A 103 12.72 9.32 1.62
N ASP A 104 12.74 8.72 2.80
CA ASP A 104 11.89 7.58 3.12
C ASP A 104 10.51 8.09 3.55
N PRO A 105 9.41 7.72 2.89
CA PRO A 105 8.05 7.99 3.36
C PRO A 105 7.74 7.53 4.79
N TRP A 106 8.46 6.54 5.30
CA TRP A 106 8.13 5.87 6.57
C TRP A 106 9.19 6.00 7.66
N ALA A 107 10.31 6.67 7.39
CA ALA A 107 11.36 6.92 8.37
C ALA A 107 11.43 8.40 8.74
N ASP A 108 11.88 8.66 9.97
CA ASP A 108 12.28 10.00 10.38
C ASP A 108 13.40 10.52 9.47
N LEU A 109 13.47 11.84 9.29
CA LEU A 109 14.50 12.45 8.46
C LEU A 109 15.87 12.14 9.05
N GLU A 110 16.66 11.34 8.33
CA GLU A 110 18.03 11.04 8.75
C GLU A 110 18.81 12.35 8.92
N GLY A 111 19.28 12.60 10.15
CA GLY A 111 20.05 13.80 10.48
C GLY A 111 19.28 14.95 11.12
N ALA A 112 17.94 14.89 11.22
CA ALA A 112 17.18 15.84 12.02
C ALA A 112 17.38 15.54 13.52
N LYS A 113 18.39 16.18 14.11
CA LYS A 113 18.73 16.06 15.54
C LYS A 113 18.80 17.43 16.18
N SER A 114 18.34 17.51 17.42
CA SER A 114 18.56 18.69 18.24
C SER A 114 19.95 18.66 18.84
N ASN A 115 20.53 19.84 19.02
CA ASN A 115 21.80 19.98 19.73
C ASN A 115 21.52 20.36 21.19
N PRO A 116 21.80 19.47 22.17
CA PRO A 116 21.56 19.78 23.57
C PRO A 116 22.41 20.97 24.01
N LEU A 117 21.74 22.05 24.34
CA LEU A 117 22.36 23.24 24.91
C LEU A 117 22.47 23.07 26.43
N PRO A 118 23.64 23.33 27.06
CA PRO A 118 23.81 23.19 28.50
C PRO A 118 22.80 24.04 29.27
N GLY A 119 21.97 23.40 30.12
CA GLY A 119 20.95 24.08 30.91
C GLY A 119 19.70 24.52 30.13
N ALA A 120 19.57 24.18 28.84
CA ALA A 120 18.38 24.50 28.08
C ALA A 120 17.21 23.58 28.44
N VAL A 121 16.08 24.21 28.68
CA VAL A 121 14.79 23.53 28.81
C VAL A 121 14.18 23.41 27.42
N ALA A 122 13.52 22.28 27.14
CA ALA A 122 12.83 22.11 25.88
C ALA A 122 11.77 23.20 25.69
N VAL A 123 11.61 23.68 24.45
CA VAL A 123 10.56 24.65 24.11
C VAL A 123 9.18 24.05 24.38
N SER A 124 8.19 24.90 24.66
CA SER A 124 6.82 24.44 24.82
C SER A 124 6.29 23.81 23.53
N ILE A 125 5.33 22.89 23.69
CA ILE A 125 4.61 22.28 22.56
C ILE A 125 3.96 23.37 21.70
N ASP A 126 3.35 24.38 22.31
CA ASP A 126 2.70 25.48 21.60
C ASP A 126 3.68 26.26 20.72
N ASN A 127 4.91 26.49 21.20
CA ASN A 127 5.94 27.16 20.41
C ASN A 127 6.38 26.30 19.21
N ALA A 128 6.54 24.99 19.41
CA ALA A 128 6.88 24.07 18.32
C ALA A 128 5.75 23.99 17.27
N VAL A 129 4.49 23.95 17.71
CA VAL A 129 3.31 23.98 16.83
C VAL A 129 3.24 25.30 16.07
N ALA A 130 3.44 26.44 16.75
CA ALA A 130 3.45 27.76 16.11
C ALA A 130 4.56 27.87 15.04
N ALA A 131 5.76 27.36 15.33
CA ALA A 131 6.87 27.32 14.38
C ALA A 131 6.53 26.48 13.14
N ALA A 132 5.91 25.30 13.33
CA ALA A 132 5.50 24.45 12.23
C ALA A 132 4.36 25.04 11.40
N GLN A 133 3.36 25.64 12.06
CA GLN A 133 2.25 26.30 11.39
C GLN A 133 2.72 27.53 10.61
N ALA A 134 3.72 28.27 11.09
CA ALA A 134 4.32 29.37 10.36
C ALA A 134 5.01 28.91 9.06
N ALA A 135 5.61 27.71 9.05
CA ALA A 135 6.21 27.12 7.86
C ALA A 135 5.17 26.71 6.80
N PHE A 136 3.99 26.23 7.23
CA PHE A 136 2.89 25.86 6.34
C PHE A 136 1.54 26.43 6.84
N PRO A 137 1.27 27.73 6.61
CA PRO A 137 0.13 28.43 7.24
C PRO A 137 -1.24 27.86 6.91
N ALA A 138 -1.41 27.31 5.71
CA ALA A 138 -2.68 26.73 5.25
C ALA A 138 -2.83 25.24 5.57
N ALA A 139 -1.82 24.61 6.19
CA ALA A 139 -1.85 23.19 6.49
C ALA A 139 -2.55 22.90 7.82
N GLU A 140 -3.17 21.75 7.93
CA GLU A 140 -3.84 21.29 9.16
C GLU A 140 -2.91 20.37 9.95
N LEU A 141 -2.64 20.67 11.22
CA LEU A 141 -1.87 19.76 12.08
C LEU A 141 -2.65 18.45 12.29
N LYS A 142 -2.02 17.32 11.95
CA LYS A 142 -2.62 15.97 12.09
C LYS A 142 -2.02 15.16 13.21
N GLN A 143 -0.71 15.23 13.38
CA GLN A 143 0.00 14.47 14.39
C GLN A 143 1.25 15.22 14.82
N MET A 144 1.64 15.03 16.07
CA MET A 144 2.90 15.52 16.61
C MET A 144 3.56 14.41 17.40
N LEU A 145 4.86 14.22 17.18
CA LEU A 145 5.72 13.39 18.02
C LEU A 145 6.64 14.31 18.83
N THR A 146 6.78 13.99 20.11
CA THR A 146 7.70 14.68 21.01
C THR A 146 9.08 13.99 20.99
N PRO A 147 10.17 14.73 21.24
CA PRO A 147 11.49 14.16 21.37
C PRO A 147 11.52 13.02 22.39
N ALA A 148 12.08 11.87 22.01
CA ALA A 148 12.23 10.72 22.91
C ALA A 148 13.46 10.84 23.83
N ASP A 149 14.47 11.60 23.41
CA ASP A 149 15.72 11.83 24.12
C ASP A 149 16.27 13.25 23.89
N ALA A 150 17.38 13.58 24.54
CA ALA A 150 18.03 14.89 24.48
C ALA A 150 18.55 15.30 23.09
N THR A 151 18.61 14.38 22.13
CA THR A 151 18.98 14.66 20.73
C THR A 151 17.78 14.60 19.79
N GLY A 152 16.62 14.18 20.28
CA GLY A 152 15.38 14.11 19.52
C GLY A 152 14.89 15.49 19.08
N VAL A 153 13.91 15.51 18.18
CA VAL A 153 13.30 16.73 17.63
C VAL A 153 11.78 16.62 17.78
N TYR A 154 11.08 17.75 17.78
CA TYR A 154 9.65 17.73 17.59
C TYR A 154 9.36 17.44 16.12
N THR A 155 8.57 16.40 15.85
CA THR A 155 8.15 16.04 14.49
C THR A 155 6.66 16.31 14.34
N LEU A 156 6.31 17.28 13.51
CA LEU A 156 4.92 17.68 13.28
C LEU A 156 4.50 17.27 11.89
N HIS A 157 3.49 16.41 11.79
CA HIS A 157 2.86 16.04 10.54
C HIS A 157 1.67 16.97 10.29
N LEU A 158 1.75 17.73 9.22
CA LEU A 158 0.69 18.62 8.76
C LEU A 158 0.12 18.08 7.47
N ARG A 159 -1.10 18.48 7.14
CA ARG A 159 -1.73 18.18 5.86
C ARG A 159 -1.95 19.46 5.09
N GLN A 160 -1.23 19.64 3.99
CA GLN A 160 -1.45 20.74 3.06
C GLN A 160 -2.72 20.50 2.22
N PRO A 161 -3.41 21.56 1.77
CA PRO A 161 -4.46 21.44 0.76
C PRO A 161 -3.92 20.77 -0.52
N GLY A 162 -4.66 19.80 -1.04
CA GLY A 162 -4.27 19.06 -2.25
C GLY A 162 -3.47 17.78 -2.00
N GLU A 163 -3.06 17.48 -0.76
CA GLU A 163 -2.47 16.18 -0.46
C GLU A 163 -3.50 15.05 -0.59
N ALA A 164 -3.14 14.02 -1.36
CA ALA A 164 -3.95 12.81 -1.52
C ALA A 164 -4.08 12.00 -0.22
N ASN A 165 -3.03 12.02 0.61
CA ASN A 165 -3.03 11.32 1.88
C ASN A 165 -3.70 12.17 2.95
N HIS A 166 -4.80 11.65 3.51
CA HIS A 166 -5.59 12.40 4.50
C HIS A 166 -5.24 11.99 5.92
N TYR A 167 -4.98 10.71 6.13
CA TYR A 167 -4.70 10.15 7.46
C TYR A 167 -3.21 10.17 7.82
N TRP A 168 -2.31 9.91 6.86
CA TRP A 168 -0.86 9.96 7.04
C TRP A 168 -0.22 10.98 6.09
N PRO A 169 -0.46 12.29 6.28
CA PRO A 169 0.03 13.29 5.34
C PRO A 169 1.57 13.31 5.29
N SER A 170 2.10 13.69 4.12
CA SER A 170 3.54 13.68 3.87
C SER A 170 4.22 14.97 4.30
N THR A 171 3.46 16.06 4.47
CA THR A 171 4.04 17.32 4.96
C THR A 171 4.50 17.17 6.40
N THR A 172 5.80 17.29 6.61
CA THR A 172 6.40 17.11 7.95
C THR A 172 7.34 18.26 8.25
N VAL A 173 7.25 18.81 9.45
CA VAL A 173 8.16 19.84 9.96
C VAL A 173 8.91 19.29 11.16
N TYR A 174 10.23 19.43 11.13
CA TYR A 174 11.12 19.05 12.22
C TYR A 174 11.59 20.31 12.94
N VAL A 175 11.30 20.41 14.23
CA VAL A 175 11.62 21.56 15.07
C VAL A 175 12.62 21.12 16.14
N ASP A 176 13.72 21.87 16.27
CA ASP A 176 14.72 21.65 17.30
C ASP A 176 14.12 21.91 18.69
N GLN A 177 14.33 20.96 19.60
CA GLN A 177 13.64 20.95 20.89
C GLN A 177 14.12 22.04 21.85
N TYR A 178 15.28 22.66 21.64
CA TYR A 178 15.85 23.65 22.56
C TYR A 178 15.73 25.08 22.04
N SER A 179 15.99 25.28 20.75
CA SER A 179 15.91 26.58 20.07
C SER A 179 14.52 26.91 19.55
N GLY A 180 13.67 25.91 19.32
CA GLY A 180 12.36 26.08 18.69
C GLY A 180 12.42 26.43 17.20
N GLN A 181 13.60 26.34 16.57
CA GLN A 181 13.76 26.63 15.15
C GLN A 181 13.39 25.42 14.29
N VAL A 182 12.82 25.70 13.12
CA VAL A 182 12.59 24.68 12.09
C VAL A 182 13.93 24.30 11.47
N ILE A 183 14.36 23.06 11.68
CA ILE A 183 15.64 22.55 11.18
C ILE A 183 15.51 21.84 9.82
N ALA A 184 14.33 21.29 9.54
CA ALA A 184 14.04 20.65 8.27
C ALA A 184 12.55 20.61 7.98
N THR A 185 12.20 20.57 6.70
CA THR A 185 10.84 20.35 6.23
C THR A 185 10.81 19.30 5.15
N ARG A 186 9.69 18.57 5.10
CA ARG A 186 9.34 17.65 4.04
C ARG A 186 8.09 18.19 3.38
N ASP A 187 8.20 18.53 2.09
CA ASP A 187 7.11 19.11 1.31
C ASP A 187 6.76 18.19 0.12
N PRO A 188 5.60 17.52 0.14
CA PRO A 188 5.16 16.65 -0.95
C PRO A 188 4.96 17.39 -2.28
N MET A 189 4.79 18.72 -2.27
CA MET A 189 4.68 19.50 -3.50
C MET A 189 6.03 19.66 -4.22
N ARG A 190 7.14 19.33 -3.55
CA ARG A 190 8.51 19.38 -4.10
C ARG A 190 9.10 18.00 -4.35
N PHE A 191 8.33 16.94 -4.18
CA PHE A 191 8.77 15.58 -4.42
C PHE A 191 9.15 15.38 -5.89
N SER A 192 10.17 14.56 -6.11
CA SER A 192 10.43 13.98 -7.43
C SER A 192 9.25 13.15 -7.91
N ASN A 193 9.26 12.73 -9.18
CA ASN A 193 8.27 11.79 -9.71
C ASN A 193 8.31 10.45 -8.95
N GLY A 194 9.51 9.98 -8.57
CA GLY A 194 9.67 8.76 -7.78
C GLY A 194 9.05 8.90 -6.39
N GLU A 195 9.35 9.97 -5.67
CA GLU A 195 8.78 10.25 -4.34
C GLU A 195 7.27 10.47 -4.42
N THR A 196 6.77 11.15 -5.45
CA THR A 196 5.33 11.32 -5.70
C THR A 196 4.65 9.98 -5.93
N PHE A 197 5.22 9.13 -6.79
CA PHE A 197 4.72 7.79 -7.04
C PHE A 197 4.64 6.97 -5.75
N LEU A 198 5.70 6.99 -4.93
CA LEU A 198 5.74 6.27 -3.66
C LEU A 198 4.77 6.83 -2.62
N ASN A 199 4.61 8.15 -2.55
CA ASN A 199 3.66 8.83 -1.67
C ASN A 199 2.20 8.48 -2.00
N LEU A 200 1.89 8.21 -3.27
CA LEU A 200 0.54 7.83 -3.71
C LEU A 200 0.14 6.42 -3.31
N GLN A 201 1.07 5.54 -2.92
CA GLN A 201 0.75 4.13 -2.70
C GLN A 201 -0.22 3.92 -1.53
N TYR A 202 -0.03 4.61 -0.40
CA TYR A 202 -0.96 4.52 0.72
C TYR A 202 -2.39 5.00 0.38
N PRO A 203 -2.59 6.23 -0.15
CA PRO A 203 -3.93 6.71 -0.48
C PRO A 203 -4.57 5.93 -1.65
N LEU A 204 -3.79 5.30 -2.54
CA LEU A 204 -4.31 4.35 -3.53
C LEU A 204 -4.74 3.02 -2.89
N HIS A 205 -4.01 2.53 -1.89
CA HIS A 205 -4.34 1.29 -1.18
C HIS A 205 -5.60 1.41 -0.32
N THR A 206 -5.79 2.57 0.32
CA THR A 206 -6.93 2.86 1.19
C THR A 206 -8.12 3.49 0.45
N GLY A 207 -7.88 4.02 -0.75
CA GLY A 207 -8.89 4.65 -1.61
C GLY A 207 -9.08 6.13 -1.33
N GLU A 208 -8.31 6.70 -0.41
CA GLU A 208 -8.34 8.13 -0.07
C GLU A 208 -7.94 9.02 -1.24
N ALA A 209 -7.14 8.52 -2.18
CA ALA A 209 -6.72 9.26 -3.37
C ALA A 209 -7.93 9.76 -4.19
N LEU A 210 -9.05 9.05 -4.16
CA LEU A 210 -10.30 9.40 -4.84
C LEU A 210 -11.44 9.69 -3.83
N GLY A 211 -11.10 9.97 -2.57
CA GLY A 211 -12.04 10.24 -1.50
C GLY A 211 -13.03 9.10 -1.26
N LEU A 212 -14.31 9.44 -1.08
CA LEU A 212 -15.36 8.46 -0.79
C LEU A 212 -15.54 7.44 -1.93
N ALA A 213 -15.45 7.88 -3.18
CA ALA A 213 -15.61 7.00 -4.34
C ALA A 213 -14.52 5.92 -4.35
N GLY A 214 -13.26 6.28 -4.12
CA GLY A 214 -12.16 5.32 -4.03
C GLY A 214 -12.33 4.31 -2.89
N ARG A 215 -12.75 4.79 -1.71
CA ARG A 215 -13.04 3.90 -0.56
C ARG A 215 -14.16 2.91 -0.86
N ILE A 216 -15.23 3.33 -1.53
CA ILE A 216 -16.31 2.44 -1.97
C ILE A 216 -15.78 1.40 -2.97
N ILE A 217 -15.00 1.83 -3.97
CA ILE A 217 -14.41 0.92 -4.98
C ILE A 217 -13.55 -0.15 -4.31
N ILE A 218 -12.69 0.23 -3.36
CA ILE A 218 -11.81 -0.72 -2.67
C ILE A 218 -12.59 -1.65 -1.76
N CYS A 219 -13.56 -1.13 -1.01
CA CYS A 219 -14.46 -1.93 -0.18
C CYS A 219 -15.22 -2.99 -1.02
N ALA A 220 -15.78 -2.58 -2.17
CA ALA A 220 -16.45 -3.50 -3.09
C ALA A 220 -15.47 -4.51 -3.69
N THR A 221 -14.25 -4.07 -4.04
CA THR A 221 -13.19 -4.94 -4.58
C THR A 221 -12.75 -6.00 -3.58
N GLY A 222 -12.85 -5.74 -2.27
CA GLY A 222 -12.54 -6.71 -1.21
C GLY A 222 -13.34 -8.02 -1.31
N TRP A 223 -14.52 -8.01 -1.92
CA TRP A 223 -15.33 -9.21 -2.17
C TRP A 223 -14.87 -10.02 -3.39
N VAL A 224 -14.14 -9.40 -4.32
CA VAL A 224 -13.76 -10.06 -5.58
C VAL A 224 -12.82 -11.24 -5.35
N PRO A 225 -11.76 -11.16 -4.52
CA PRO A 225 -10.92 -12.32 -4.22
C PRO A 225 -11.71 -13.53 -3.69
N LEU A 226 -12.75 -13.30 -2.87
CA LEU A 226 -13.62 -14.36 -2.38
C LEU A 226 -14.39 -15.03 -3.52
N VAL A 227 -15.00 -14.22 -4.40
CA VAL A 227 -15.71 -14.72 -5.59
C VAL A 227 -14.76 -15.52 -6.49
N LEU A 228 -13.54 -15.01 -6.73
CA LEU A 228 -12.54 -15.68 -7.54
C LEU A 228 -12.06 -16.99 -6.91
N TYR A 229 -11.81 -17.02 -5.60
CA TYR A 229 -11.41 -18.22 -4.89
C TYR A 229 -12.49 -19.30 -4.95
N VAL A 230 -13.73 -18.97 -4.63
CA VAL A 230 -14.87 -19.91 -4.68
C VAL A 230 -15.07 -20.45 -6.09
N THR A 231 -15.13 -19.57 -7.09
CA THR A 231 -15.34 -19.98 -8.49
C THR A 231 -14.16 -20.78 -9.05
N GLY A 232 -12.92 -20.43 -8.67
CA GLY A 232 -11.71 -21.17 -9.03
C GLY A 232 -11.71 -22.59 -8.45
N LEU A 233 -12.03 -22.74 -7.17
CA LEU A 233 -12.14 -24.04 -6.49
C LEU A 233 -13.24 -24.91 -7.11
N LEU A 234 -14.42 -24.34 -7.36
CA LEU A 234 -15.52 -25.03 -8.03
C LEU A 234 -15.08 -25.51 -9.42
N ARG A 235 -14.38 -24.68 -10.19
CA ARG A 235 -13.92 -25.06 -11.54
C ARG A 235 -12.87 -26.17 -11.48
N TRP A 236 -11.96 -26.12 -10.52
CA TRP A 236 -10.97 -27.18 -10.31
C TRP A 236 -11.65 -28.51 -9.97
N ARG A 237 -12.64 -28.53 -9.07
CA ARG A 237 -13.40 -29.74 -8.72
C ARG A 237 -14.17 -30.33 -9.90
N GLN A 238 -14.81 -29.48 -10.72
CA GLN A 238 -15.51 -29.89 -11.94
C GLN A 238 -14.54 -30.58 -12.93
N LYS A 239 -13.37 -29.98 -13.16
CA LYS A 239 -12.35 -30.54 -14.05
C LYS A 239 -11.80 -31.87 -13.53
N ALA A 240 -11.53 -31.97 -12.23
CA ALA A 240 -11.05 -33.21 -11.61
C ALA A 240 -12.09 -34.35 -11.70
N ALA A 241 -13.37 -34.05 -11.48
CA ALA A 241 -14.45 -35.03 -11.62
C ALA A 241 -14.60 -35.50 -13.08
N GLY A 242 -14.52 -34.60 -14.05
CA GLY A 242 -14.55 -34.93 -15.48
C GLY A 242 -13.40 -35.86 -15.89
N GLN A 243 -12.17 -35.58 -15.42
CA GLN A 243 -11.00 -36.42 -15.67
C GLN A 243 -11.15 -37.84 -15.09
N ARG A 244 -11.72 -37.96 -13.89
CA ARG A 244 -11.98 -39.28 -13.26
C ARG A 244 -13.01 -40.09 -14.04
N ARG A 245 -14.12 -39.48 -14.46
CA ARG A 245 -15.15 -40.13 -15.29
C ARG A 245 -14.59 -40.62 -16.62
N HIS A 246 -13.77 -39.80 -17.28
CA HIS A 246 -13.13 -40.16 -18.54
C HIS A 246 -12.15 -41.33 -18.39
N LYS A 247 -11.39 -41.40 -17.28
CA LYS A 247 -10.52 -42.55 -16.99
C LYS A 247 -11.32 -43.83 -16.72
N SER A 248 -12.40 -43.74 -15.96
CA SER A 248 -13.26 -44.90 -15.66
C SER A 248 -13.93 -45.50 -16.90
N GLY A 249 -14.32 -44.66 -17.87
CA GLY A 249 -14.94 -45.12 -19.12
C GLY A 249 -13.97 -45.64 -20.19
N LYS A 250 -12.64 -45.53 -19.97
CA LYS A 250 -11.62 -46.16 -20.83
C LYS A 250 -11.17 -47.53 -20.32
N ASN A 251 -11.48 -47.86 -19.06
CA ASN A 251 -11.01 -49.06 -18.37
C ASN A 251 -12.12 -50.11 -18.14
N GLY A 252 -13.35 -49.85 -18.61
CA GLY A 252 -14.48 -50.79 -18.59
C GLY A 252 -15.04 -50.94 -19.98
#